data_AF-X1BL36-F1
#
_entry.id   AF-X1BL36-F1
#
_cell.length_a   1.000
_cell.length_b   1.000
_cell.length_c   1.000
_cell.angle_alpha   90.00
_cell.angle_beta   90.00
_cell.angle_gamma   90.00
#
_symmetry.space_group_name_H-M   'P 1'
#
loop_
_entity.id
_entity.type
_entity.pdbx_description
1 polymer ?
#
loop_
_entity_poly.entity_id
_entity_poly.type
_entity_poly.pdbx_seq_one_letter_code
_entity_poly.pdbx_strand_id
1 'polypeptide(L)'
;EGGMPPLRFLFVVEGNSLPPMQIHPEGIPFVPREKRIRFVDHSLANTTFPTALKPVEAYRDRLTIVQGLSGRMCSGGHSSDHGALGAYHANQGRNIQGPTIDGLLGQVNPGIFENVVLGISSSPDKAIDFNCSASAAGRSLATIMHPEIAYNRLFGSVAKGQARNSFTARRNLLQHMQQDIRRVRDELGAIEREKLDAYLSAFETLGTKSGRLIEVRKDLQRVAPRATDKYQSEVETDRLDAHFEMATAAMIGGLTQCATIASGVGFPHFSITFNGLGI
;
A
#
# COMPACT_ATOMS: atom_id res chain seq x y z
N GLU A 1 -25.81 5.91 15.95
CA GLU A 1 -25.85 7.06 15.01
C GLU A 1 -25.38 6.58 13.65
N GLY A 2 -26.28 6.57 12.66
CA GLY A 2 -26.06 5.97 11.34
C GLY A 2 -25.40 6.92 10.34
N GLY A 3 -24.17 7.36 10.64
CA GLY A 3 -23.36 8.06 9.64
C GLY A 3 -22.95 7.10 8.51
N MET A 4 -22.83 7.60 7.29
CA MET A 4 -22.20 6.81 6.22
C MET A 4 -20.78 6.42 6.66
N PRO A 5 -20.39 5.14 6.54
CA PRO A 5 -19.03 4.72 6.88
C PRO A 5 -18.03 5.48 5.99
N PRO A 6 -16.79 5.72 6.48
CA PRO A 6 -15.79 6.42 5.69
C PRO A 6 -15.52 5.69 4.38
N LEU A 7 -15.33 6.44 3.29
CA LEU A 7 -14.90 5.89 2.01
C LEU A 7 -13.50 5.32 2.17
N ARG A 8 -13.33 4.08 1.70
CA ARG A 8 -12.07 3.33 1.78
C ARG A 8 -11.62 2.96 0.38
N PHE A 9 -10.34 3.13 0.12
CA PHE A 9 -9.70 2.86 -1.16
C PHE A 9 -8.63 1.79 -0.98
N LEU A 10 -8.77 0.69 -1.71
CA LEU A 10 -7.76 -0.34 -1.82
C LEU A 10 -7.27 -0.38 -3.27
N PHE A 11 -5.99 -0.13 -3.47
CA PHE A 11 -5.32 -0.32 -4.74
C PHE A 11 -4.57 -1.64 -4.71
N VAL A 12 -4.80 -2.49 -5.72
CA VAL A 12 -3.97 -3.68 -5.94
C VAL A 12 -3.25 -3.45 -7.26
N VAL A 13 -1.93 -3.34 -7.19
CA VAL A 13 -1.08 -3.06 -8.35
C VAL A 13 -0.22 -4.28 -8.59
N GLU A 14 -0.37 -4.86 -9.76
CA GLU A 14 0.44 -5.99 -10.20
C GLU A 14 1.47 -5.50 -11.22
N GLY A 15 2.73 -5.88 -11.02
CA GLY A 15 3.79 -5.65 -11.99
C GLY A 15 3.89 -6.84 -12.93
N ASN A 16 3.76 -6.57 -14.24
CA ASN A 16 3.76 -7.55 -15.30
C ASN A 16 2.56 -8.54 -15.24
N SER A 17 2.24 -9.17 -16.38
CA SER A 17 1.45 -10.42 -16.41
C SER A 17 -0.05 -10.41 -16.05
N LEU A 18 -0.83 -9.44 -16.53
CA LEU A 18 -2.31 -9.57 -16.59
C LEU A 18 -2.84 -9.52 -18.04
N PRO A 19 -2.75 -10.62 -18.81
CA PRO A 19 -3.36 -10.71 -20.12
C PRO A 19 -4.84 -10.31 -20.07
N PRO A 20 -5.34 -9.46 -20.97
CA PRO A 20 -6.73 -8.98 -20.92
C PRO A 20 -7.77 -10.10 -20.85
N MET A 21 -7.51 -11.24 -21.50
CA MET A 21 -8.41 -12.39 -21.49
C MET A 21 -8.59 -13.05 -20.12
N GLN A 22 -7.64 -12.89 -19.19
CA GLN A 22 -7.78 -13.46 -17.84
C GLN A 22 -8.86 -12.75 -17.01
N ILE A 23 -9.16 -11.48 -17.34
CA ILE A 23 -10.14 -10.64 -16.63
C ILE A 23 -11.33 -10.26 -17.51
N HIS A 24 -11.46 -10.84 -18.69
CA HIS A 24 -12.53 -10.54 -19.63
C HIS A 24 -13.73 -11.48 -19.39
N PRO A 25 -14.92 -10.96 -19.00
CA PRO A 25 -16.09 -11.81 -18.79
C PRO A 25 -16.55 -12.54 -20.06
N GLU A 26 -16.92 -13.80 -19.92
CA GLU A 26 -17.51 -14.56 -21.02
C GLU A 26 -18.90 -14.01 -21.38
N GLY A 27 -19.24 -14.03 -22.66
CA GLY A 27 -20.48 -13.44 -23.19
C GLY A 27 -20.35 -11.98 -23.60
N ILE A 28 -19.26 -11.30 -23.24
CA ILE A 28 -18.92 -9.97 -23.77
C ILE A 28 -17.94 -10.15 -24.94
N PRO A 29 -18.18 -9.56 -26.14
CA PRO A 29 -17.23 -9.62 -27.23
C PRO A 29 -15.88 -8.96 -26.88
N PHE A 30 -14.79 -9.69 -27.03
CA PHE A 30 -13.45 -9.12 -26.87
C PHE A 30 -13.05 -8.31 -28.11
N VAL A 31 -12.68 -7.05 -27.90
CA VAL A 31 -12.17 -6.16 -28.96
C VAL A 31 -10.66 -5.96 -28.75
N PRO A 32 -9.79 -6.34 -29.71
CA PRO A 32 -8.36 -6.05 -29.66
C PRO A 32 -8.08 -4.56 -29.54
N ARG A 33 -6.98 -4.19 -28.87
CA ARG A 33 -6.65 -2.80 -28.52
C ARG A 33 -6.71 -1.86 -29.72
N GLU A 34 -6.17 -2.27 -30.86
CA GLU A 34 -6.06 -1.50 -32.10
C GLU A 34 -7.43 -1.17 -32.71
N LYS A 35 -8.45 -1.96 -32.37
CA LYS A 35 -9.83 -1.82 -32.85
C LYS A 35 -10.74 -1.09 -31.85
N ARG A 36 -10.22 -0.67 -30.69
CA ARG A 36 -10.99 0.08 -29.67
C ARG A 36 -11.05 1.57 -30.03
N ILE A 37 -11.94 1.91 -30.98
CA ILE A 37 -12.09 3.28 -31.51
C ILE A 37 -13.16 4.12 -30.80
N ARG A 38 -13.95 3.50 -29.92
CA ARG A 38 -15.04 4.17 -29.18
C ARG A 38 -15.21 3.54 -27.80
N PHE A 39 -15.82 4.30 -26.89
CA PHE A 39 -16.32 3.77 -25.63
C PHE A 39 -17.49 2.81 -25.89
N VAL A 40 -17.51 1.69 -25.16
CA VAL A 40 -18.60 0.73 -25.15
C VAL A 40 -18.91 0.36 -23.71
N ASP A 41 -20.19 0.16 -23.43
CA ASP A 41 -20.69 -0.27 -22.13
C ASP A 41 -21.43 -1.60 -22.30
N HIS A 42 -21.16 -2.55 -21.41
CA HIS A 42 -21.73 -3.88 -21.41
C HIS A 42 -22.17 -4.24 -20.01
N SER A 43 -23.42 -4.69 -19.88
CA SER A 43 -23.91 -5.22 -18.61
C SER A 43 -23.14 -6.48 -18.21
N LEU A 44 -22.75 -6.54 -16.93
CA LEU A 44 -22.21 -7.76 -16.31
C LEU A 44 -23.32 -8.75 -15.92
N ALA A 45 -24.61 -8.43 -16.12
CA ALA A 45 -25.69 -9.36 -15.82
C ALA A 45 -25.62 -10.60 -16.74
N ASN A 46 -25.81 -11.78 -16.17
CA ASN A 46 -25.82 -13.07 -16.89
C ASN A 46 -24.54 -13.42 -17.67
N THR A 47 -23.40 -12.79 -17.37
CA THR A 47 -22.08 -13.17 -17.92
C THR A 47 -21.41 -14.23 -17.04
N THR A 48 -20.47 -15.00 -17.57
CA THR A 48 -19.64 -15.88 -16.73
C THR A 48 -18.33 -15.18 -16.39
N PHE A 49 -17.95 -15.15 -15.12
CA PHE A 49 -16.68 -14.55 -14.71
C PHE A 49 -15.53 -15.54 -14.92
N PRO A 50 -14.39 -15.11 -15.50
CA PRO A 50 -13.21 -15.95 -15.61
C PRO A 50 -12.64 -16.25 -14.21
N THR A 51 -11.77 -17.25 -14.13
CA THR A 51 -11.17 -17.71 -12.86
C THR A 51 -10.57 -16.58 -12.01
N ALA A 52 -9.92 -15.59 -12.63
CA ALA A 52 -9.32 -14.46 -11.90
C ALA A 52 -10.36 -13.56 -11.20
N LEU A 53 -11.60 -13.54 -11.69
CA LEU A 53 -12.69 -12.71 -11.15
C LEU A 53 -13.69 -13.49 -10.28
N LYS A 54 -13.59 -14.82 -10.21
CA LYS A 54 -14.43 -15.66 -9.32
C LYS A 54 -14.47 -15.16 -7.88
N PRO A 55 -13.35 -14.76 -7.23
CA PRO A 55 -13.37 -14.29 -5.84
C PRO A 55 -14.26 -13.07 -5.60
N VAL A 56 -14.53 -12.26 -6.64
CA VAL A 56 -15.36 -11.05 -6.55
C VAL A 56 -16.73 -11.21 -7.21
N GLU A 57 -17.09 -12.41 -7.68
CA GLU A 57 -18.34 -12.67 -8.39
C GLU A 57 -19.58 -12.37 -7.54
N ALA A 58 -19.51 -12.60 -6.22
CA ALA A 58 -20.58 -12.28 -5.28
C ALA A 58 -20.91 -10.77 -5.22
N TYR A 59 -20.04 -9.91 -5.73
CA TYR A 59 -20.21 -8.45 -5.77
C TYR A 59 -20.50 -7.93 -7.19
N ARG A 60 -20.94 -8.80 -8.11
CA ARG A 60 -21.20 -8.47 -9.52
C ARG A 60 -22.12 -7.24 -9.71
N ASP A 61 -23.14 -7.11 -8.89
CA ASP A 61 -24.10 -6.00 -8.88
C ASP A 61 -23.48 -4.67 -8.43
N ARG A 62 -22.28 -4.72 -7.84
CA ARG A 62 -21.51 -3.59 -7.34
C ARG A 62 -20.12 -3.50 -7.98
N LEU A 63 -19.88 -4.24 -9.07
CA LEU A 63 -18.61 -4.30 -9.78
C LEU A 63 -18.69 -3.54 -11.11
N THR A 64 -17.63 -2.81 -11.43
CA THR A 64 -17.40 -2.25 -12.77
C THR A 64 -16.01 -2.66 -13.22
N ILE A 65 -15.91 -3.24 -14.41
CA ILE A 65 -14.63 -3.61 -15.01
C ILE A 65 -14.30 -2.59 -16.09
N VAL A 66 -13.29 -1.77 -15.84
CA VAL A 66 -12.81 -0.77 -16.80
C VAL A 66 -11.61 -1.32 -17.55
N GLN A 67 -11.75 -1.52 -18.86
CA GLN A 67 -10.67 -1.97 -19.73
C GLN A 67 -10.31 -0.92 -20.79
N GLY A 68 -9.09 -0.98 -21.31
CA GLY A 68 -8.67 -0.13 -22.43
C GLY A 68 -8.29 1.30 -22.06
N LEU A 69 -7.89 1.55 -20.81
CA LEU A 69 -7.20 2.78 -20.44
C LEU A 69 -5.96 2.96 -21.34
N SER A 70 -5.68 4.21 -21.75
CA SER A 70 -4.73 4.49 -22.84
C SER A 70 -3.33 3.91 -22.63
N GLY A 71 -2.89 3.77 -21.37
CA GLY A 71 -1.58 3.25 -21.01
C GLY A 71 -0.43 4.06 -21.60
N ARG A 72 -0.65 5.32 -22.00
CA ARG A 72 0.37 6.14 -22.69
C ARG A 72 1.58 6.46 -21.80
N MET A 73 1.41 6.36 -20.49
CA MET A 73 2.50 6.50 -19.52
C MET A 73 3.37 5.24 -19.41
N CYS A 74 2.84 4.09 -19.83
CA CYS A 74 3.58 2.83 -19.84
C CYS A 74 4.64 2.89 -20.94
N SER A 75 5.90 2.79 -20.53
CA SER A 75 7.04 2.64 -21.42
C SER A 75 7.42 1.17 -21.56
N GLY A 76 8.48 0.87 -22.32
CA GLY A 76 9.11 -0.44 -22.27
C GLY A 76 9.57 -0.80 -20.85
N GLY A 77 9.60 -2.11 -20.56
CA GLY A 77 9.91 -2.67 -19.25
C GLY A 77 8.77 -3.53 -18.70
N HIS A 78 9.02 -4.18 -17.56
CA HIS A 78 8.07 -5.07 -16.89
C HIS A 78 7.26 -4.36 -15.79
N SER A 79 7.47 -3.06 -15.59
CA SER A 79 6.71 -2.24 -14.66
C SER A 79 6.58 -0.81 -15.19
N SER A 80 5.51 -0.12 -14.80
CA SER A 80 5.36 1.32 -15.00
C SER A 80 5.72 2.13 -13.73
N ASP A 81 6.19 1.45 -12.67
CA ASP A 81 6.53 2.02 -11.37
C ASP A 81 5.42 2.96 -10.86
N HIS A 82 5.76 4.16 -10.40
CA HIS A 82 4.82 5.22 -10.01
C HIS A 82 3.88 5.66 -11.13
N GLY A 83 4.24 5.41 -12.38
CA GLY A 83 3.43 5.79 -13.54
C GLY A 83 2.10 5.06 -13.60
N ALA A 84 2.00 3.84 -13.02
CA ALA A 84 0.75 3.09 -12.97
C ALA A 84 -0.36 3.85 -12.25
N LEU A 85 -0.04 4.46 -11.10
CA LEU A 85 -0.98 5.23 -10.28
C LEU A 85 -0.86 6.75 -10.46
N GLY A 86 0.22 7.23 -11.08
CA GLY A 86 0.49 8.66 -11.31
C GLY A 86 0.14 9.15 -12.72
N ALA A 87 -0.08 8.26 -13.68
CA ALA A 87 -0.36 8.59 -15.08
C ALA A 87 0.74 9.44 -15.77
N TYR A 88 2.00 9.27 -15.37
CA TYR A 88 3.18 9.91 -15.98
C TYR A 88 4.29 8.88 -16.24
N HIS A 89 5.21 9.20 -17.15
CA HIS A 89 6.35 8.32 -17.42
C HIS A 89 7.37 8.38 -16.27
N ALA A 90 7.48 7.30 -15.52
CA ALA A 90 8.29 7.21 -14.30
C ALA A 90 9.77 6.86 -14.52
N ASN A 91 10.17 6.50 -15.74
CA ASN A 91 11.54 6.14 -16.11
C ASN A 91 12.21 5.15 -15.13
N GLN A 92 11.64 3.94 -14.98
CA GLN A 92 12.13 2.92 -14.05
C GLN A 92 12.17 3.41 -12.59
N GLY A 93 11.14 4.15 -12.18
CA GLY A 93 11.01 4.76 -10.85
C GLY A 93 11.94 5.96 -10.58
N ARG A 94 12.77 6.38 -11.54
CA ARG A 94 13.75 7.48 -11.35
C ARG A 94 13.13 8.87 -11.48
N ASN A 95 11.94 8.98 -12.07
CA ASN A 95 11.29 10.27 -12.36
C ASN A 95 9.86 10.33 -11.79
N ILE A 96 9.74 10.78 -10.54
CA ILE A 96 8.46 10.99 -9.87
C ILE A 96 7.98 12.41 -10.17
N GLN A 97 7.11 12.56 -11.16
CA GLN A 97 6.67 13.88 -11.64
C GLN A 97 5.59 14.53 -10.78
N GLY A 98 4.88 13.75 -9.97
CA GLY A 98 3.76 14.21 -9.15
C GLY A 98 3.28 13.15 -8.16
N PRO A 99 2.23 13.45 -7.39
CA PRO A 99 1.59 12.48 -6.52
C PRO A 99 0.84 11.41 -7.34
N THR A 100 0.73 10.21 -6.79
CA THR A 100 -0.11 9.13 -7.32
C THR A 100 -1.53 9.22 -6.77
N ILE A 101 -2.51 8.60 -7.44
CA ILE A 101 -3.92 8.67 -7.03
C ILE A 101 -4.15 8.16 -5.59
N ASP A 102 -3.47 7.10 -5.19
CA ASP A 102 -3.53 6.57 -3.81
C ASP A 102 -2.84 7.51 -2.81
N GLY A 103 -1.76 8.20 -3.21
CA GLY A 103 -1.13 9.24 -2.42
C GLY A 103 -2.06 10.42 -2.16
N LEU A 104 -2.73 10.90 -3.21
CA LEU A 104 -3.71 12.00 -3.12
C LEU A 104 -4.92 11.61 -2.27
N LEU A 105 -5.52 10.43 -2.50
CA LEU A 105 -6.68 9.97 -1.75
C LEU A 105 -6.37 9.77 -0.26
N GLY A 106 -5.17 9.30 0.05
CA GLY A 106 -4.67 9.20 1.42
C GLY A 106 -4.51 10.55 2.12
N GLN A 107 -4.07 11.58 1.39
CA GLN A 107 -3.96 12.94 1.91
C GLN A 107 -5.32 13.59 2.17
N VAL A 108 -6.31 13.38 1.28
CA VAL A 108 -7.65 13.98 1.44
C VAL A 108 -8.57 13.20 2.39
N ASN A 109 -8.27 11.92 2.66
CA ASN A 109 -8.99 11.08 3.62
C ASN A 109 -8.04 10.47 4.68
N PRO A 110 -7.34 11.30 5.48
CA PRO A 110 -6.25 10.81 6.30
C PRO A 110 -6.74 9.98 7.50
N GLY A 111 -6.08 8.83 7.71
CA GLY A 111 -6.19 8.05 8.95
C GLY A 111 -5.11 8.43 9.98
N ILE A 112 -4.68 7.46 10.77
CA ILE A 112 -3.41 7.56 11.53
C ILE A 112 -2.23 7.59 10.56
N PHE A 113 -2.33 6.78 9.51
CA PHE A 113 -1.47 6.81 8.34
C PHE A 113 -2.28 7.41 7.19
N GLU A 114 -1.68 8.37 6.47
CA GLU A 114 -2.28 8.92 5.24
C GLU A 114 -2.46 7.81 4.19
N ASN A 115 -1.42 7.00 4.00
CA ASN A 115 -1.45 5.84 3.12
C ASN A 115 -0.62 4.71 3.74
N VAL A 116 -1.09 3.48 3.56
CA VAL A 116 -0.38 2.25 3.90
C VAL A 116 -0.06 1.51 2.59
N VAL A 117 1.20 1.56 2.18
CA VAL A 117 1.69 0.86 0.99
C VAL A 117 2.39 -0.42 1.44
N LEU A 118 1.82 -1.56 1.06
CA LEU A 118 2.31 -2.90 1.32
C LEU A 118 2.67 -3.56 0.00
N GLY A 119 3.45 -4.64 0.04
CA GLY A 119 3.73 -5.37 -1.18
C GLY A 119 4.52 -6.65 -0.96
N ILE A 120 4.75 -7.36 -2.05
CA ILE A 120 5.65 -8.50 -2.10
C ILE A 120 6.70 -8.29 -3.19
N SER A 121 7.83 -8.92 -3.00
CA SER A 121 9.01 -8.86 -3.86
C SER A 121 9.58 -10.27 -4.02
N SER A 122 10.22 -10.54 -5.16
CA SER A 122 10.90 -11.80 -5.45
C SER A 122 12.12 -12.04 -4.54
N SER A 123 12.59 -11.01 -3.85
CA SER A 123 13.52 -11.12 -2.72
C SER A 123 12.72 -11.12 -1.41
N PRO A 124 12.63 -12.25 -0.67
CA PRO A 124 11.90 -12.37 0.59
C PRO A 124 12.44 -11.44 1.69
N ASP A 125 13.76 -11.28 1.77
CA ASP A 125 14.44 -10.43 2.77
C ASP A 125 14.28 -8.93 2.52
N LYS A 126 13.80 -8.53 1.34
CA LYS A 126 13.59 -7.12 1.04
C LYS A 126 12.51 -6.58 1.96
N ALA A 127 12.90 -5.69 2.88
CA ALA A 127 12.00 -5.10 3.87
C ALA A 127 11.16 -3.95 3.33
N ILE A 128 11.78 -3.06 2.54
CA ILE A 128 11.20 -1.80 2.06
C ILE A 128 11.55 -1.61 0.58
N ASP A 129 10.63 -1.00 -0.17
CA ASP A 129 10.84 -0.52 -1.54
C ASP A 129 10.18 0.85 -1.79
N PHE A 130 10.46 1.44 -2.94
CA PHE A 130 9.90 2.74 -3.36
C PHE A 130 9.43 2.67 -4.81
N ASN A 131 8.37 1.92 -5.07
CA ASN A 131 8.09 1.38 -6.41
C ASN A 131 6.84 1.93 -7.12
N CYS A 132 5.74 2.23 -6.43
CA CYS A 132 4.46 2.49 -7.13
C CYS A 132 3.65 3.68 -6.62
N SER A 133 3.94 4.20 -5.44
CA SER A 133 3.13 5.23 -4.77
C SER A 133 3.97 6.46 -4.44
N ALA A 134 3.41 7.65 -4.59
CA ALA A 134 4.07 8.92 -4.31
C ALA A 134 3.10 9.95 -3.72
N SER A 135 3.58 10.74 -2.77
CA SER A 135 2.80 11.81 -2.12
C SER A 135 2.98 13.18 -2.78
N ALA A 136 4.03 13.35 -3.58
CA ALA A 136 4.29 14.53 -4.40
C ALA A 136 5.41 14.24 -5.42
N ALA A 137 5.73 15.22 -6.28
CA ALA A 137 6.91 15.18 -7.14
C ALA A 137 8.18 14.92 -6.30
N GLY A 138 9.00 13.95 -6.74
CA GLY A 138 10.20 13.50 -6.03
C GLY A 138 9.97 12.84 -4.66
N ARG A 139 8.73 12.62 -4.22
CA ARG A 139 8.39 12.09 -2.89
C ARG A 139 7.69 10.74 -2.98
N SER A 140 8.49 9.68 -3.14
CA SER A 140 7.99 8.30 -3.12
C SER A 140 7.48 7.91 -1.73
N LEU A 141 6.43 7.10 -1.68
CA LEU A 141 5.95 6.45 -0.47
C LEU A 141 6.63 5.08 -0.34
N ALA A 142 7.07 4.75 0.88
CA ALA A 142 7.72 3.48 1.17
C ALA A 142 6.71 2.32 1.17
N THR A 143 6.96 1.33 0.34
CA THR A 143 6.26 0.05 0.29
C THR A 143 6.88 -0.91 1.28
N ILE A 144 6.09 -1.42 2.23
CA ILE A 144 6.57 -2.42 3.19
C ILE A 144 6.38 -3.81 2.61
N MET A 145 7.50 -4.48 2.37
CA MET A 145 7.54 -5.75 1.66
C MET A 145 7.52 -6.96 2.61
N HIS A 146 8.02 -6.80 3.83
CA HIS A 146 8.09 -7.87 4.83
C HIS A 146 6.87 -7.86 5.76
N PRO A 147 6.08 -8.95 5.86
CA PRO A 147 4.85 -8.96 6.64
C PRO A 147 5.04 -8.69 8.14
N GLU A 148 6.07 -9.27 8.77
CA GLU A 148 6.37 -8.99 10.18
C GLU A 148 6.64 -7.50 10.46
N ILE A 149 7.37 -6.81 9.56
CA ILE A 149 7.66 -5.38 9.71
C ILE A 149 6.36 -4.57 9.59
N ALA A 150 5.51 -4.91 8.64
CA ALA A 150 4.20 -4.28 8.46
C ALA A 150 3.30 -4.51 9.69
N TYR A 151 3.24 -5.74 10.21
CA TYR A 151 2.46 -6.08 11.39
C TYR A 151 2.92 -5.28 12.60
N ASN A 152 4.23 -5.22 12.84
CA ASN A 152 4.80 -4.43 13.94
C ASN A 152 4.52 -2.93 13.80
N ARG A 153 4.53 -2.40 12.57
CA ARG A 153 4.24 -0.98 12.31
C ARG A 153 2.77 -0.64 12.54
N LEU A 154 1.85 -1.50 12.14
CA LEU A 154 0.41 -1.23 12.16
C LEU A 154 -0.24 -1.65 13.49
N PHE A 155 0.17 -2.80 14.03
CA PHE A 155 -0.48 -3.48 15.15
C PHE A 155 0.46 -3.73 16.35
N GLY A 156 1.71 -3.23 16.32
CA GLY A 156 2.67 -3.39 17.42
C GLY A 156 2.19 -2.85 18.78
N SER A 157 1.24 -1.90 18.79
CA SER A 157 0.65 -1.39 20.03
C SER A 157 -0.25 -2.40 20.75
N VAL A 158 -0.84 -3.34 20.01
CA VAL A 158 -1.75 -4.39 20.51
C VAL A 158 -1.13 -5.79 20.50
N ALA A 159 0.02 -5.95 19.85
CA ALA A 159 0.77 -7.19 19.86
C ALA A 159 1.19 -7.61 21.28
N LYS A 160 1.51 -8.89 21.45
CA LYS A 160 2.10 -9.48 22.67
C LYS A 160 3.55 -9.88 22.41
N GLY A 161 4.31 -10.17 23.46
CA GLY A 161 5.68 -10.67 23.34
C GLY A 161 6.66 -9.69 22.70
N GLN A 162 7.55 -10.19 21.83
CA GLN A 162 8.64 -9.38 21.25
C GLN A 162 8.16 -8.16 20.45
N ALA A 163 7.07 -8.29 19.69
CA ALA A 163 6.47 -7.19 18.94
C ALA A 163 6.09 -6.00 19.85
N ARG A 164 5.53 -6.28 21.02
CA ARG A 164 5.19 -5.25 22.02
C ARG A 164 6.42 -4.59 22.61
N ASN A 165 7.45 -5.39 22.90
CA ASN A 165 8.72 -4.90 23.44
C ASN A 165 9.43 -3.99 22.43
N SER A 166 9.46 -4.41 21.16
CA SER A 166 10.02 -3.62 20.05
C SER A 166 9.27 -2.29 19.87
N PHE A 167 7.94 -2.31 19.87
CA PHE A 167 7.14 -1.07 19.83
C PHE A 167 7.45 -0.13 21.00
N THR A 168 7.52 -0.66 22.21
CA THR A 168 7.79 0.12 23.43
C THR A 168 9.20 0.72 23.41
N ALA A 169 10.20 -0.07 23.01
CA ALA A 169 11.59 0.38 22.87
C ALA A 169 11.72 1.49 21.82
N ARG A 170 11.15 1.31 20.62
CA ARG A 170 11.15 2.34 19.56
C ARG A 170 10.50 3.63 20.03
N ARG A 171 9.36 3.55 20.72
CA ARG A 171 8.68 4.73 21.26
C ARG A 171 9.55 5.49 22.27
N ASN A 172 10.19 4.76 23.19
CA ASN A 172 11.06 5.38 24.20
C ASN A 172 12.28 6.04 23.55
N LEU A 173 12.89 5.40 22.55
CA LEU A 173 13.99 6.00 21.77
C LEU A 173 13.54 7.26 21.03
N LEU A 174 12.38 7.24 20.36
CA LEU A 174 11.84 8.42 19.68
C LEU A 174 11.61 9.58 20.66
N GLN A 175 11.07 9.31 21.84
CA GLN A 175 10.90 10.33 22.89
C GLN A 175 12.23 10.90 23.37
N HIS A 176 13.24 10.05 23.57
CA HIS A 176 14.57 10.49 23.99
C HIS A 176 15.22 11.39 22.92
N MET A 177 15.20 10.96 21.65
CA MET A 177 15.76 11.75 20.54
C MET A 177 15.04 13.09 20.36
N GLN A 178 13.71 13.15 20.51
CA GLN A 178 12.98 14.42 20.47
C GLN A 178 13.43 15.39 21.58
N GLN A 179 13.62 14.88 22.80
CA GLN A 179 14.09 15.68 23.94
C GLN A 179 15.51 16.18 23.71
N ASP A 180 16.40 15.33 23.19
CA ASP A 180 17.78 15.70 22.90
C ASP A 180 17.89 16.75 21.79
N ILE A 181 17.13 16.59 20.69
CA ILE A 181 17.11 17.57 19.60
C ILE A 181 16.57 18.91 20.09
N ARG A 182 15.54 18.93 20.94
CA ARG A 182 15.03 20.17 21.56
C ARG A 182 16.08 20.87 22.39
N ARG A 183 16.81 20.13 23.23
CA ARG A 183 17.91 20.68 24.04
C ARG A 183 19.02 21.28 23.18
N VAL A 184 19.49 20.55 22.17
CA VAL A 184 20.56 21.02 21.27
C VAL A 184 20.12 22.23 20.44
N ARG A 185 18.86 22.27 20.02
CA ARG A 185 18.28 23.40 19.29
C ARG A 185 18.34 24.71 20.10
N ASP A 186 18.09 24.65 21.40
CA ASP A 186 18.10 25.82 22.28
C ASP A 186 19.50 26.43 22.42
N GLU A 187 20.55 25.62 22.18
CA GLU A 187 21.97 25.99 22.30
C GLU A 187 22.61 26.50 20.98
N LEU A 188 21.91 26.38 19.83
CA LEU A 188 22.48 26.65 18.49
C LEU A 188 22.07 27.99 17.87
N GLY A 189 22.86 28.45 16.89
CA GLY A 189 22.61 29.62 16.04
C GLY A 189 21.49 29.41 15.01
N ALA A 190 21.06 30.49 14.35
CA ALA A 190 19.83 30.51 13.54
C ALA A 190 19.85 29.58 12.30
N ILE A 191 21.01 29.33 11.68
CA ILE A 191 21.13 28.56 10.44
C ILE A 191 21.13 27.04 10.72
N GLU A 192 21.76 26.60 11.81
CA GLU A 192 21.74 25.19 12.24
C GLU A 192 20.37 24.76 12.78
N ARG A 193 19.58 25.70 13.31
CA ARG A 193 18.21 25.46 13.79
C ARG A 193 17.27 24.96 12.70
N GLU A 194 17.38 25.47 11.48
CA GLU A 194 16.45 25.09 10.39
C GLU A 194 16.56 23.60 10.02
N LYS A 195 17.79 23.06 9.97
CA LYS A 195 18.02 21.62 9.72
C LYS A 195 17.51 20.78 10.89
N LEU A 196 17.76 21.20 12.13
CA LEU A 196 17.28 20.50 13.31
C LEU A 196 15.76 20.55 13.46
N ASP A 197 15.11 21.64 13.03
CA ASP A 197 13.66 21.76 13.01
C ASP A 197 13.03 20.76 12.02
N ALA A 198 13.67 20.53 10.87
CA ALA A 198 13.24 19.48 9.93
C ALA A 198 13.34 18.08 10.54
N TYR A 199 14.43 17.76 11.25
CA TYR A 199 14.57 16.49 11.97
C TYR A 199 13.55 16.37 13.11
N LEU A 200 13.40 17.41 13.92
CA LEU A 200 12.46 17.44 15.04
C LEU A 200 11.04 17.21 14.56
N SER A 201 10.61 17.90 13.51
CA SER A 201 9.31 17.71 12.86
C SER A 201 9.08 16.26 12.39
N ALA A 202 10.10 15.62 11.81
CA ALA A 202 10.02 14.21 11.42
C ALA A 202 9.85 13.28 12.63
N PHE A 203 10.63 13.51 13.70
CA PHE A 203 10.49 12.74 14.94
C PHE A 203 9.14 12.97 15.62
N GLU A 204 8.64 14.21 15.67
CA GLU A 204 7.33 14.57 16.23
C GLU A 204 6.19 13.92 15.46
N THR A 205 6.30 13.85 14.13
CA THR A 205 5.34 13.12 13.29
C THR A 205 5.31 11.62 13.64
N LEU A 206 6.48 10.99 13.84
CA LEU A 206 6.57 9.58 14.25
C LEU A 206 6.05 9.35 15.68
N GLY A 207 6.34 10.26 16.60
CA GLY A 207 5.83 10.23 17.97
C GLY A 207 4.31 10.37 18.02
N THR A 208 3.74 11.31 17.27
CA THR A 208 2.29 11.55 17.17
C THR A 208 1.56 10.31 16.66
N LYS A 209 2.08 9.67 15.60
CA LYS A 209 1.51 8.40 15.09
C LYS A 209 1.55 7.31 16.16
N SER A 210 2.66 7.16 16.87
CA SER A 210 2.80 6.18 17.95
C SER A 210 1.84 6.44 19.11
N GLY A 211 1.59 7.70 19.45
CA GLY A 211 0.59 8.13 20.44
C GLY A 211 -0.82 7.77 20.02
N ARG A 212 -1.21 8.12 18.78
CA ARG A 212 -2.53 7.79 18.23
C ARG A 212 -2.80 6.28 18.22
N LEU A 213 -1.80 5.44 17.91
CA LEU A 213 -1.92 3.97 17.98
C LEU A 213 -2.19 3.43 19.40
N ILE A 214 -1.81 4.17 20.44
CA ILE A 214 -2.11 3.85 21.84
C ILE A 214 -3.55 4.28 22.18
N GLU A 215 -3.98 5.44 21.70
CA GLU A 215 -5.34 5.95 21.90
C GLU A 215 -6.39 4.98 21.34
N VAL A 216 -6.19 4.49 20.11
CA VAL A 216 -7.12 3.55 19.46
C VAL A 216 -6.85 2.07 19.80
N ARG A 217 -5.98 1.78 20.77
CA ARG A 217 -5.51 0.41 21.08
C ARG A 217 -6.65 -0.58 21.31
N LYS A 218 -7.71 -0.16 22.00
CA LYS A 218 -8.87 -1.04 22.30
C LYS A 218 -9.59 -1.46 21.02
N ASP A 219 -9.74 -0.56 20.07
CA ASP A 219 -10.38 -0.84 18.78
C ASP A 219 -9.46 -1.66 17.88
N LEU A 220 -8.16 -1.33 17.87
CA LEU A 220 -7.15 -2.13 17.18
C LEU A 220 -7.09 -3.56 17.68
N GLN A 221 -7.28 -3.81 18.98
CA GLN A 221 -7.24 -5.16 19.52
C GLN A 221 -8.40 -6.04 19.00
N ARG A 222 -9.51 -5.44 18.58
CA ARG A 222 -10.67 -6.15 18.01
C ARG A 222 -10.45 -6.56 16.56
N VAL A 223 -9.67 -5.78 15.82
CA VAL A 223 -9.48 -5.97 14.37
C VAL A 223 -8.10 -6.52 14.02
N ALA A 224 -7.14 -6.46 14.95
CA ALA A 224 -5.79 -6.89 14.71
C ALA A 224 -5.77 -8.35 14.24
N PRO A 225 -5.05 -8.64 13.15
CA PRO A 225 -4.90 -10.00 12.69
C PRO A 225 -4.30 -10.90 13.77
N ARG A 226 -4.64 -12.19 13.74
CA ARG A 226 -4.02 -13.14 14.67
C ARG A 226 -2.55 -13.31 14.27
N ALA A 227 -1.64 -13.12 15.21
CA ALA A 227 -0.23 -13.43 14.98
C ALA A 227 -0.08 -14.96 14.77
N THR A 228 0.10 -15.35 13.53
CA THR A 228 0.38 -16.71 13.07
C THR A 228 1.73 -16.74 12.35
N ASP A 229 2.26 -17.93 12.08
CA ASP A 229 3.55 -18.11 11.40
C ASP A 229 3.54 -17.56 9.95
N LYS A 230 2.35 -17.30 9.40
CA LYS A 230 2.15 -16.67 8.08
C LYS A 230 2.90 -15.34 7.91
N TYR A 231 3.07 -14.58 8.99
CA TYR A 231 3.77 -13.29 8.97
C TYR A 231 5.29 -13.39 8.85
N GLN A 232 5.83 -14.60 9.01
CA GLN A 232 7.25 -14.94 8.88
C GLN A 232 7.51 -15.90 7.71
N SER A 233 6.46 -16.29 6.96
CA SER A 233 6.59 -17.19 5.81
C SER A 233 7.36 -16.51 4.68
N GLU A 234 8.26 -17.26 4.05
CA GLU A 234 8.95 -16.85 2.83
C GLU A 234 8.09 -17.11 1.58
N VAL A 235 7.01 -17.90 1.70
CA VAL A 235 6.11 -18.26 0.60
C VAL A 235 5.32 -17.05 0.14
N GLU A 236 5.32 -16.79 -1.17
CA GLU A 236 4.79 -15.58 -1.79
C GLU A 236 3.28 -15.43 -1.57
N THR A 237 2.53 -16.53 -1.61
CA THR A 237 1.09 -16.57 -1.35
C THR A 237 0.77 -16.21 0.09
N ASP A 238 1.55 -16.72 1.06
CA ASP A 238 1.37 -16.42 2.48
C ASP A 238 1.67 -14.95 2.78
N ARG A 239 2.75 -14.42 2.18
CA ARG A 239 3.13 -13.01 2.31
C ARG A 239 2.07 -12.09 1.73
N LEU A 240 1.52 -12.43 0.56
CA LEU A 240 0.46 -11.65 -0.07
C LEU A 240 -0.83 -11.69 0.76
N ASP A 241 -1.23 -12.88 1.23
CA ASP A 241 -2.38 -13.08 2.12
C ASP A 241 -2.20 -12.31 3.44
N ALA A 242 -0.99 -12.25 3.99
CA ALA A 242 -0.68 -11.47 5.19
C ALA A 242 -0.90 -9.98 4.98
N HIS A 243 -0.48 -9.45 3.83
CA HIS A 243 -0.67 -8.05 3.49
C HIS A 243 -2.14 -7.70 3.20
N PHE A 244 -2.91 -8.58 2.55
CA PHE A 244 -4.35 -8.39 2.40
C PHE A 244 -5.07 -8.37 3.75
N GLU A 245 -4.73 -9.29 4.66
CA GLU A 245 -5.29 -9.33 6.01
C GLU A 245 -4.96 -8.06 6.80
N MET A 246 -3.70 -7.59 6.74
CA MET A 246 -3.28 -6.35 7.41
C MET A 246 -3.90 -5.09 6.82
N ALA A 247 -3.99 -4.97 5.49
CA ALA A 247 -4.64 -3.83 4.84
C ALA A 247 -6.12 -3.77 5.23
N THR A 248 -6.80 -4.91 5.22
CA THR A 248 -8.21 -5.03 5.63
C THR A 248 -8.39 -4.62 7.08
N ALA A 249 -7.61 -5.19 8.00
CA ALA A 249 -7.65 -4.85 9.42
C ALA A 249 -7.34 -3.36 9.68
N ALA A 250 -6.37 -2.80 8.95
CA ALA A 250 -5.99 -1.39 9.07
C ALA A 250 -7.13 -0.46 8.63
N MET A 251 -7.83 -0.79 7.54
CA MET A 251 -8.97 -0.02 7.06
C MET A 251 -10.21 -0.14 7.96
N ILE A 252 -10.49 -1.34 8.49
CA ILE A 252 -11.59 -1.55 9.45
C ILE A 252 -11.28 -0.82 10.76
N GLY A 253 -10.05 -0.92 11.26
CA GLY A 253 -9.58 -0.26 12.49
C GLY A 253 -9.34 1.25 12.38
N GLY A 254 -9.58 1.86 11.23
CA GLY A 254 -9.39 3.30 11.02
C GLY A 254 -7.94 3.77 11.03
N LEU A 255 -6.97 2.85 10.87
CA LEU A 255 -5.55 3.20 10.75
C LEU A 255 -5.27 3.99 9.47
N THR A 256 -5.97 3.66 8.39
CA THR A 256 -5.89 4.34 7.10
C THR A 256 -7.23 4.21 6.38
N GLN A 257 -7.55 5.15 5.49
CA GLN A 257 -8.63 4.98 4.51
C GLN A 257 -8.11 4.63 3.12
N CYS A 258 -6.80 4.68 2.90
CA CYS A 258 -6.17 4.35 1.64
C CYS A 258 -5.03 3.35 1.85
N ALA A 259 -5.12 2.21 1.18
CA ALA A 259 -4.08 1.19 1.19
C ALA A 259 -3.74 0.78 -0.24
N THR A 260 -2.48 0.46 -0.46
CA THR A 260 -1.97 -0.05 -1.74
C THR A 260 -1.23 -1.36 -1.49
N ILE A 261 -1.51 -2.39 -2.28
CA ILE A 261 -0.81 -3.67 -2.28
C ILE A 261 -0.10 -3.82 -3.63
N ALA A 262 1.22 -3.79 -3.59
CA ALA A 262 2.08 -3.94 -4.75
C ALA A 262 2.57 -5.39 -4.87
N SER A 263 2.11 -6.11 -5.90
CA SER A 263 2.57 -7.46 -6.22
C SER A 263 3.57 -7.39 -7.37
N GLY A 264 4.88 -7.51 -7.07
CA GLY A 264 5.91 -7.54 -8.11
C GLY A 264 6.05 -6.22 -8.88
N VAL A 265 5.74 -5.09 -8.26
CA VAL A 265 5.83 -3.77 -8.90
C VAL A 265 7.23 -3.19 -8.70
N GLY A 266 7.75 -2.53 -9.74
CA GLY A 266 9.01 -1.80 -9.72
C GLY A 266 10.20 -2.58 -10.26
N PHE A 267 11.20 -1.85 -10.73
CA PHE A 267 12.48 -2.42 -11.17
C PHE A 267 13.48 -2.57 -9.99
N PRO A 268 14.28 -3.65 -9.91
CA PRO A 268 14.34 -4.84 -10.77
C PRO A 268 13.53 -6.05 -10.25
N HIS A 269 12.86 -5.97 -9.10
CA HIS A 269 12.32 -7.14 -8.38
C HIS A 269 10.85 -7.48 -8.72
N PHE A 270 10.50 -7.41 -10.00
CA PHE A 270 9.14 -7.67 -10.49
C PHE A 270 8.85 -9.15 -10.78
N SER A 271 9.88 -9.99 -10.89
CA SER A 271 9.76 -11.41 -11.25
C SER A 271 9.37 -12.28 -10.06
N ILE A 272 8.14 -12.17 -9.60
CA ILE A 272 7.59 -13.04 -8.54
C ILE A 272 7.04 -14.32 -9.19
N THR A 273 7.42 -15.46 -8.64
CA THR A 273 6.86 -16.76 -9.03
C THR A 273 5.98 -17.26 -7.90
N PHE A 274 4.69 -17.50 -8.16
CA PHE A 274 3.75 -17.97 -7.14
C PHE A 274 3.79 -19.50 -7.00
N ASN A 275 4.90 -20.03 -6.46
CA ASN A 275 5.08 -21.47 -6.27
C ASN A 275 4.05 -22.08 -5.30
N GLY A 276 3.58 -21.29 -4.34
CA GLY A 276 2.59 -21.73 -3.34
C GLY A 276 1.19 -22.05 -3.90
N LEU A 277 0.92 -21.73 -5.17
CA LEU A 277 -0.36 -22.04 -5.81
C LEU A 277 -0.45 -23.48 -6.35
N GLY A 278 0.66 -24.22 -6.37
CA GLY A 278 0.70 -25.61 -6.84
C GLY A 278 0.38 -25.77 -8.34
N ILE A 279 0.59 -24.70 -9.12
CA ILE A 279 0.39 -24.63 -10.58
C ILE A 279 1.72 -24.48 -11.32
#